data_AF-A0A090S976-F1
#
_entry.id   AF-A0A090S976-F1
#
_cell.length_a   1.000
_cell.length_b   1.000
_cell.length_c   1.000
_cell.angle_alpha   90.00
_cell.angle_beta   90.00
_cell.angle_gamma   90.00
#
_symmetry.space_group_name_H-M   'P 1'
#
loop_
_entity.id
_entity.type
_entity.pdbx_description
1 polymer ?
#
loop_
_entity_poly.entity_id
_entity_poly.type
_entity_poly.pdbx_seq_one_letter_code
_entity_poly.pdbx_strand_id
1 'polypeptide(L)' 'MDNDKLVPNANWQTKQRGSNDAEYQIYLACADDGKGMDITTGKPLKSYDEWLRS' A
#
# COMPACT_ATOMS: atom_id res chain seq x y z
N MET A 1 34.42 -24.18 21.00
CA MET A 1 32.96 -24.29 20.76
C MET A 1 32.58 -23.03 20.04
N ASP A 2 32.59 -23.11 18.71
CA ASP A 2 32.27 -21.97 17.85
C ASP A 2 30.77 -21.72 17.94
N ASN A 3 30.44 -20.55 18.46
CA ASN A 3 29.07 -20.15 18.69
C ASN A 3 28.56 -19.59 17.35
N ASP A 4 27.92 -20.46 16.56
CA ASP A 4 27.25 -20.07 15.31
C ASP A 4 26.15 -19.05 15.64
N LYS A 5 26.50 -17.78 15.54
CA LYS A 5 25.56 -16.67 15.66
C LYS A 5 24.60 -16.79 14.47
N LEU A 6 23.38 -17.22 14.73
CA LEU A 6 22.28 -17.17 13.77
C LEU A 6 21.97 -15.69 13.49
N VAL A 7 22.53 -15.13 12.42
CA VAL A 7 22.23 -13.77 11.98
C VAL A 7 20.97 -13.84 11.11
N PRO A 8 19.88 -13.15 11.46
CA PRO A 8 18.70 -13.11 10.60
C PRO A 8 19.08 -12.52 9.23
N ASN A 9 18.59 -13.14 8.15
CA ASN A 9 18.73 -12.59 6.79
C ASN A 9 18.26 -11.13 6.81
N ALA A 10 19.00 -10.19 6.19
CA ALA A 10 18.61 -8.78 6.11
C ALA A 10 17.17 -8.54 5.59
N ASN A 11 16.60 -9.51 4.87
CA ASN A 11 15.24 -9.52 4.32
C ASN A 11 14.25 -10.38 5.14
N TRP A 12 14.58 -10.74 6.39
CA TRP A 12 13.74 -11.58 7.26
C TRP A 12 12.33 -11.01 7.47
N GLN A 13 12.17 -9.70 7.33
CA GLN A 13 10.88 -9.07 7.14
C GLN A 13 10.58 -8.98 5.64
N THR A 14 9.88 -10.00 5.12
CA THR A 14 9.28 -9.90 3.79
C THR A 14 8.27 -8.76 3.81
N LYS A 15 8.47 -7.74 3.00
CA LYS A 15 7.44 -6.73 2.75
C LYS A 15 6.31 -7.43 2.01
N GLN A 16 5.33 -7.95 2.73
CA GLN A 16 4.09 -8.47 2.13
C GLN A 16 3.21 -7.25 1.79
N ARG A 17 3.69 -6.39 0.90
CA ARG A 17 2.79 -5.46 0.21
C ARG A 17 2.31 -6.16 -1.05
N GLY A 18 1.01 -6.05 -1.32
CA GLY A 18 0.44 -6.51 -2.58
C GLY A 18 1.03 -5.72 -3.76
N SER A 19 0.50 -5.94 -4.96
CA SER A 19 0.77 -5.02 -6.05
C SER A 19 0.23 -3.63 -5.73
N ASN A 20 0.86 -2.59 -6.25
CA ASN A 20 0.33 -1.22 -6.17
C ASN A 20 -1.11 -1.16 -6.72
N ASP A 21 -1.43 -1.97 -7.72
CA ASP A 21 -2.78 -2.09 -8.27
C ASP A 21 -3.77 -2.63 -7.24
N ALA A 22 -3.39 -3.68 -6.48
CA ALA A 22 -4.23 -4.21 -5.43
C ALA A 22 -4.48 -3.17 -4.32
N GLU A 23 -3.43 -2.44 -3.94
CA GLU A 23 -3.57 -1.35 -2.97
C GLU A 23 -4.42 -0.19 -3.51
N TYR A 24 -4.34 0.12 -4.80
CA TYR A 24 -5.17 1.14 -5.44
C TYR A 24 -6.65 0.74 -5.50
N GLN A 25 -6.96 -0.54 -5.75
CA GLN A 25 -8.34 -1.02 -5.69
C GLN A 25 -8.92 -0.93 -4.27
N ILE A 26 -8.10 -1.18 -3.25
CA ILE A 26 -8.50 -0.98 -1.84
C ILE A 26 -8.75 0.51 -1.58
N TYR A 27 -7.89 1.40 -2.08
CA TYR A 27 -8.11 2.85 -2.00
C TYR A 27 -9.46 3.24 -2.59
N LEU A 28 -9.76 2.82 -3.82
CA LEU A 28 -11.04 3.12 -4.47
C LEU A 28 -12.22 2.56 -3.65
N ALA A 29 -12.15 1.30 -3.20
CA ALA A 29 -13.22 0.68 -2.42
C ALA A 29 -13.49 1.39 -1.08
N CYS A 30 -12.48 2.03 -0.49
CA CYS A 30 -12.61 2.75 0.78
C CYS A 30 -12.95 4.22 0.61
N ALA A 31 -12.45 4.87 -0.45
CA ALA A 31 -12.54 6.31 -0.64
C ALA A 31 -13.70 6.73 -1.55
N ASP A 32 -14.12 5.90 -2.51
CA ASP A 32 -15.14 6.24 -3.50
C ASP A 32 -16.53 6.38 -2.87
N ASP A 33 -17.17 7.54 -3.06
CA ASP A 33 -18.55 7.81 -2.69
C ASP A 33 -19.59 7.26 -3.69
N GLY A 34 -19.12 6.59 -4.75
CA GLY A 34 -19.94 6.09 -5.86
C GLY A 34 -20.23 7.15 -6.93
N LYS A 35 -19.69 8.37 -6.79
CA LYS A 35 -19.77 9.48 -7.76
C LYS A 35 -18.38 9.97 -8.17
N GLY A 36 -17.32 9.28 -7.76
CA GLY A 36 -15.95 9.64 -8.07
C GLY A 36 -15.36 10.69 -7.13
N MET A 37 -15.95 10.90 -5.96
CA MET A 37 -15.43 11.78 -4.92
C MET A 37 -14.88 10.96 -3.76
N ASP A 38 -13.78 11.44 -3.18
CA ASP A 38 -13.19 10.90 -1.97
C ASP A 38 -14.01 11.33 -0.75
N ILE A 39 -14.65 10.38 -0.08
CA ILE A 39 -15.51 10.60 1.10
C ILE A 39 -14.78 11.27 2.27
N THR A 40 -13.45 11.16 2.34
CA THR A 40 -12.66 11.66 3.47
C THR A 40 -12.25 13.11 3.29
N THR A 41 -12.13 13.57 2.04
CA THR A 41 -11.66 14.92 1.72
C THR A 41 -12.69 15.78 1.00
N GLY A 42 -13.74 15.19 0.42
CA GLY A 42 -14.71 15.88 -0.42
C GLY A 42 -14.11 16.41 -1.73
N LYS A 43 -13.00 15.82 -2.20
CA LYS A 43 -12.35 16.15 -3.48
C LYS A 43 -12.54 14.99 -4.47
N PRO A 44 -12.33 15.19 -5.79
CA PRO A 44 -12.29 14.09 -6.73
C PRO A 44 -11.27 13.02 -6.32
N LEU A 45 -11.59 11.75 -6.59
CA LEU A 45 -10.67 10.63 -6.36
C LEU A 45 -9.36 10.84 -7.11
N LYS A 46 -8.25 10.45 -6.49
CA LYS A 46 -6.93 10.49 -7.13
C LYS A 46 -6.88 9.45 -8.26
N SER A 47 -6.27 9.84 -9.37
CA SER A 47 -5.82 8.87 -10.38
C SER A 47 -4.73 7.96 -9.79
N TYR A 48 -4.48 6.83 -10.46
CA TYR A 48 -3.46 5.87 -10.02
C TYR A 48 -2.09 6.52 -9.80
N ASP A 49 -1.65 7.36 -10.75
CA ASP A 49 -0.34 8.03 -10.68
C ASP A 49 -0.29 9.08 -9.56
N GLU A 50 -1.37 9.80 -9.32
CA GLU A 50 -1.46 10.78 -8.22
C GLU A 50 -1.48 10.10 -6.86
N TRP A 51 -2.15 8.95 -6.77
CA TRP A 51 -2.16 8.12 -5.57
C TRP A 51 -0.78 7.50 -5.31
N LEU A 52 -0.12 7.00 -6.34
CA LEU A 52 1.20 6.38 -6.25
C LEU A 52 2.31 7.36 -5.82
N ARG A 53 2.13 8.66 -6.09
CA ARG A 53 3.07 9.75 -5.74
C ARG A 53 2.74 10.46 -4.42
N SER A 54 1.70 10.00 -3.70
CA SER A 54 1.16 10.66 -2.50
C SER A 54 1.83 10.27 -1.19
#